data_AF-A0A9W8APB4-F1
#
_entry.id   AF-A0A9W8APB4-F1
#
_cell.length_a   1.000
_cell.length_b   1.000
_cell.length_c   1.000
_cell.angle_alpha   90.00
_cell.angle_beta   90.00
_cell.angle_gamma   90.00
#
_symmetry.space_group_name_H-M   'P 1'
#
loop_
_entity.id
_entity.type
_entity.pdbx_description
1 polymer ?
#
loop_
_entity_poly.entity_id
_entity_poly.type
_entity_poly.pdbx_seq_one_letter_code
_entity_poly.pdbx_strand_id
1 'polypeptide(L)'
;MSSESSTLGKPTFADVEFKPDLSRRQQKRALFQKRDRDRQGYKNDTPFRQVERQYRVRIPPPDLSQVLDFSNLENNSIEYQQRIVPITLNTDWFTAVQDAPDLFGVHAKCADIPRTGYMVKDFPGFIFIPNPFTPQAQRQWVKRCLREYAMPPAKSNLEALYRMPSAGVWNLYEQGERNQWPAGDTRRGVSKLSREDNTSAKTATAATSSSNMNEEDPPAYQVTTDTQLSSGDSMVDAAQLVPKLRWVTLGYQYNWSIKEYFWDSPLPFPGPVARLAQTVVQGIHDVGYRYADEQNFTSSTSADPTADPDKKVQPQYTVLPCETSSTKAQDQGYIHRYDPHLFQAEAGVVNFYQNRDSLMGHQDRSERNMTAPLVSVSLGNTAIFVIGEETKDVLPLAIYLRSGDIVCMCGPRRRAFHGVPRILEDTLPSYLAPTEEVITEDPDWALFGEYMTSTRLNINVRQVRMDDFQLQYLTVAPVQESSTVGKASQVTCRTLSTGSFSRESRPAANFLLPSNDQLARWEYVATVLFNEVGIFHSTTEQGAYDLGAENPA
;
A
#
# COMPACT_ATOMS: atom_id res chain seq x y z
N MET A 1 -31.37 -31.03 24.76
CA MET A 1 -32.13 -30.34 23.70
C MET A 1 -31.49 -28.98 23.51
N SER A 2 -30.95 -28.76 22.30
CA SER A 2 -30.63 -27.48 21.63
C SER A 2 -30.10 -26.29 22.44
N SER A 3 -28.80 -26.04 22.25
CA SER A 3 -28.10 -24.77 22.50
C SER A 3 -28.50 -23.72 21.46
N GLU A 4 -28.96 -22.56 21.92
CA GLU A 4 -29.28 -21.40 21.06
C GLU A 4 -28.01 -20.65 20.65
N SER A 5 -27.78 -20.59 19.34
CA SER A 5 -26.77 -19.73 18.73
C SER A 5 -27.31 -18.30 18.64
N SER A 6 -26.59 -17.32 19.20
CA SER A 6 -26.87 -15.89 19.02
C SER A 6 -26.52 -15.47 17.59
N THR A 7 -27.53 -15.44 16.72
CA THR A 7 -27.43 -14.79 15.41
C THR A 7 -27.31 -13.28 15.60
N LEU A 8 -26.14 -12.70 15.30
CA LEU A 8 -26.02 -11.27 15.06
C LEU A 8 -27.06 -10.84 14.02
N GLY A 9 -27.93 -9.91 14.39
CA GLY A 9 -28.94 -9.35 13.51
C GLY A 9 -28.28 -8.73 12.27
N LYS A 10 -28.78 -9.08 11.09
CA LYS A 10 -28.50 -8.36 9.85
C LYS A 10 -28.81 -6.87 10.07
N PRO A 11 -27.97 -5.93 9.62
CA PRO A 11 -28.33 -4.52 9.67
C PRO A 11 -29.57 -4.31 8.80
N THR A 12 -30.71 -4.09 9.43
CA THR A 12 -31.91 -3.62 8.76
C THR A 12 -31.65 -2.19 8.32
N PHE A 13 -31.74 -1.94 7.01
CA PHE A 13 -31.70 -0.60 6.42
C PHE A 13 -32.80 0.24 7.06
N ALA A 14 -32.46 1.03 8.08
CA ALA A 14 -33.33 2.04 8.63
C ALA A 14 -33.69 3.04 7.53
N ASP A 15 -34.95 3.47 7.55
CA ASP A 15 -35.53 4.40 6.60
C ASP A 15 -34.66 5.65 6.45
N VAL A 16 -34.15 5.87 5.22
CA VAL A 16 -33.52 7.13 4.85
C VAL A 16 -34.62 8.19 4.81
N GLU A 17 -34.84 8.88 5.93
CA GLU A 17 -35.51 10.17 5.94
C GLU A 17 -34.75 11.10 4.98
N PHE A 18 -35.44 11.59 3.96
CA PHE A 18 -34.87 12.52 3.01
C PHE A 18 -34.47 13.80 3.76
N LYS A 19 -33.16 14.12 3.79
CA LYS A 19 -32.70 15.42 4.30
C LYS A 19 -33.49 16.56 3.61
N PRO A 20 -34.00 17.55 4.36
CA PRO A 20 -34.92 18.57 3.85
C PRO A 20 -34.34 19.48 2.75
N ASP A 21 -33.02 19.45 2.53
CA ASP A 21 -32.31 20.37 1.62
C ASP A 21 -32.19 19.89 0.16
N LEU A 22 -32.79 18.76 -0.21
CA LEU A 22 -32.73 18.27 -1.59
C LEU A 22 -33.81 18.88 -2.48
N SER A 23 -33.43 19.40 -3.64
CA SER A 23 -34.39 19.88 -4.66
C SER A 23 -35.34 18.76 -5.12
N ARG A 24 -36.56 19.11 -5.55
CA ARG A 24 -37.54 18.14 -6.11
C ARG A 24 -36.96 17.23 -7.21
N ARG A 25 -36.02 17.75 -8.01
CA ARG A 25 -35.32 16.98 -9.06
C ARG A 25 -34.36 15.95 -8.48
N GLN A 26 -33.62 16.31 -7.42
CA GLN A 26 -32.74 15.39 -6.69
C GLN A 26 -33.54 14.32 -5.94
N GLN A 27 -34.67 14.68 -5.32
CA GLN A 27 -35.57 13.75 -4.65
C GLN A 27 -36.10 12.69 -5.64
N LYS A 28 -36.60 13.11 -6.81
CA LYS A 28 -37.04 12.17 -7.88
C LYS A 28 -35.91 11.24 -8.34
N ARG A 29 -34.69 11.76 -8.49
CA ARG A 29 -33.52 10.97 -8.92
C ARG A 29 -33.13 9.93 -7.86
N ALA A 30 -33.12 10.30 -6.58
CA ALA A 30 -32.85 9.39 -5.48
C ALA A 30 -33.92 8.28 -5.37
N LEU A 31 -35.21 8.62 -5.50
CA LEU A 31 -36.30 7.64 -5.52
C LEU A 31 -36.17 6.66 -6.69
N PHE A 32 -35.79 7.15 -7.88
CA PHE A 32 -35.55 6.29 -9.03
C PHE A 32 -34.38 5.32 -8.80
N GLN A 33 -33.27 5.81 -8.25
CA GLN A 33 -32.10 4.97 -7.91
C GLN A 33 -32.42 3.93 -6.83
N LYS A 34 -33.23 4.30 -5.82
CA LYS A 34 -33.74 3.36 -4.80
C LYS A 34 -34.57 2.26 -5.45
N ARG A 35 -35.54 2.62 -6.29
CA ARG A 35 -36.43 1.66 -6.97
C ARG A 35 -35.70 0.73 -7.91
N ASP A 36 -34.69 1.21 -8.63
CA ASP A 36 -33.88 0.40 -9.54
C ASP A 36 -33.02 -0.61 -8.78
N ARG A 37 -32.43 -0.18 -7.65
CA ARG A 37 -31.67 -1.05 -6.74
C ARG A 37 -32.55 -2.14 -6.14
N ASP A 38 -33.75 -1.81 -5.68
CA ASP A 38 -34.67 -2.77 -5.05
C ASP A 38 -35.23 -3.78 -6.07
N ARG A 39 -35.19 -3.45 -7.38
CA ARG A 39 -35.66 -4.31 -8.48
C ARG A 39 -34.60 -5.28 -9.00
N GLN A 40 -33.32 -4.94 -8.91
CA GLN A 40 -32.20 -5.79 -9.31
C GLN A 40 -31.55 -6.45 -8.09
N GLY A 41 -31.94 -7.69 -7.78
CA GLY A 41 -31.13 -8.55 -6.91
C GLY A 41 -29.76 -8.75 -7.54
N TYR A 42 -28.73 -8.08 -7.02
CA TYR A 42 -27.38 -8.15 -7.58
C TYR A 42 -26.79 -9.54 -7.34
N LYS A 43 -26.34 -10.22 -8.41
CA LYS A 43 -25.74 -11.57 -8.36
C LYS A 43 -24.43 -11.69 -7.54
N ASN A 44 -23.91 -10.62 -6.95
CA ASN A 44 -22.65 -10.55 -6.19
C ASN A 44 -22.73 -9.52 -5.05
N ASP A 45 -23.73 -9.67 -4.18
CA ASP A 45 -24.00 -8.70 -3.12
C ASP A 45 -23.25 -9.01 -1.81
N THR A 46 -21.93 -8.85 -1.82
CA THR A 46 -21.10 -9.08 -0.64
C THR A 46 -21.05 -7.83 0.27
N PRO A 47 -20.73 -7.95 1.57
CA PRO A 47 -20.58 -6.81 2.47
C PRO A 47 -19.61 -5.74 1.94
N PHE A 48 -18.48 -6.15 1.35
CA PHE A 48 -17.56 -5.21 0.71
C PHE A 48 -18.23 -4.39 -0.40
N ARG A 49 -19.01 -5.04 -1.28
CA ARG A 49 -19.71 -4.37 -2.37
C ARG A 49 -20.82 -3.46 -1.87
N GLN A 50 -21.47 -3.81 -0.76
CA GLN A 50 -22.49 -2.96 -0.14
C GLN A 50 -21.86 -1.65 0.36
N VAL A 51 -20.75 -1.72 1.10
CA VAL A 51 -20.03 -0.54 1.61
C VAL A 51 -19.47 0.31 0.47
N GLU A 52 -18.84 -0.31 -0.53
CA GLU A 52 -18.32 0.38 -1.72
C GLU A 52 -19.43 1.16 -2.43
N ARG A 53 -20.60 0.54 -2.65
CA ARG A 53 -21.74 1.21 -3.29
C ARG A 53 -22.30 2.32 -2.42
N GLN A 54 -22.44 2.09 -1.10
CA GLN A 54 -22.92 3.10 -0.15
C GLN A 54 -22.13 4.40 -0.30
N TYR A 55 -20.80 4.35 -0.20
CA TYR A 55 -19.98 5.56 -0.28
C TYR A 55 -19.87 6.16 -1.68
N ARG A 56 -20.10 5.37 -2.73
CA ARG A 56 -20.12 5.86 -4.12
C ARG A 56 -21.38 6.69 -4.44
N VAL A 57 -22.50 6.49 -3.74
CA VAL A 57 -23.76 7.23 -4.01
C VAL A 57 -23.55 8.73 -3.80
N ARG A 58 -24.08 9.58 -4.69
CA ARG A 58 -23.97 11.05 -4.56
C ARG A 58 -25.24 11.74 -4.11
N ILE A 59 -26.40 11.15 -4.39
CA ILE A 59 -27.72 11.76 -4.13
C ILE A 59 -28.67 10.69 -3.57
N PRO A 60 -29.07 10.77 -2.29
CA PRO A 60 -28.52 11.68 -1.28
C PRO A 60 -27.02 11.43 -1.04
N PRO A 61 -26.26 12.41 -0.52
CA PRO A 61 -24.91 12.15 -0.03
C PRO A 61 -24.92 11.01 1.00
N PRO A 62 -23.89 10.15 1.03
CA PRO A 62 -23.84 9.03 1.95
C PRO A 62 -23.65 9.56 3.36
N ASP A 63 -24.16 8.79 4.33
CA ASP A 63 -23.77 9.00 5.71
C ASP A 63 -22.29 8.62 5.89
N LEU A 64 -21.52 9.54 6.47
CA LEU A 64 -20.09 9.37 6.72
C LEU A 64 -19.79 9.13 8.21
N SER A 65 -20.80 8.97 9.07
CA SER A 65 -20.65 8.74 10.51
C SER A 65 -19.84 7.49 10.87
N GLN A 66 -19.83 6.49 9.98
CA GLN A 66 -19.12 5.21 10.15
C GLN A 66 -17.74 5.18 9.46
N VAL A 67 -17.25 6.33 8.97
CA VAL A 67 -15.91 6.43 8.38
C VAL A 67 -14.90 6.75 9.49
N LEU A 68 -13.90 5.89 9.63
CA LEU A 68 -12.78 6.05 10.57
C LEU A 68 -12.00 7.33 10.27
N ASP A 69 -11.81 8.13 11.31
CA ASP A 69 -11.08 9.39 11.29
C ASP A 69 -9.90 9.37 12.27
N PHE A 70 -8.71 9.06 11.76
CA PHE A 70 -7.48 9.07 12.54
C PHE A 70 -6.96 10.49 12.86
N SER A 71 -7.48 11.53 12.20
CA SER A 71 -7.11 12.92 12.50
C SER A 71 -7.95 13.52 13.63
N ASN A 72 -9.10 12.91 13.95
CA ASN A 72 -9.94 13.32 15.07
C ASN A 72 -10.53 12.08 15.76
N LEU A 73 -9.78 11.55 16.74
CA LEU A 73 -10.10 10.29 17.42
C LEU A 73 -11.46 10.36 18.14
N GLU A 74 -11.82 11.51 18.71
CA GLU A 74 -13.05 11.71 19.48
C GLU A 74 -14.31 11.69 18.60
N ASN A 75 -14.19 12.02 17.31
CA ASN A 75 -15.31 12.03 16.37
C ASN A 75 -15.67 10.62 15.86
N ASN A 76 -14.88 9.60 16.18
CA ASN A 76 -15.19 8.23 15.83
C ASN A 76 -16.32 7.67 16.70
N SER A 77 -17.03 6.65 16.20
CA SER A 77 -17.98 5.89 17.01
C SER A 77 -17.29 5.29 18.25
N ILE A 78 -18.05 5.04 19.31
CA ILE A 78 -17.53 4.42 20.54
C ILE A 78 -16.83 3.09 20.23
N GLU A 79 -17.37 2.31 19.30
CA GLU A 79 -16.76 1.06 18.84
C GLU A 79 -15.36 1.32 18.24
N TYR A 80 -15.22 2.31 17.35
CA TYR A 80 -13.92 2.63 16.77
C TYR A 80 -12.95 3.24 17.76
N GLN A 81 -13.41 4.09 18.68
CA GLN A 81 -12.55 4.63 19.75
C GLN A 81 -11.92 3.51 20.59
N GLN A 82 -12.63 2.41 20.80
CA GLN A 82 -12.11 1.23 21.52
C GLN A 82 -11.20 0.33 20.66
N ARG A 83 -11.31 0.42 19.33
CA ARG A 83 -10.54 -0.40 18.38
C ARG A 83 -9.30 0.30 17.86
N ILE A 84 -9.26 1.63 17.81
CA ILE A 84 -8.07 2.37 17.36
C ILE A 84 -6.97 2.18 18.41
N VAL A 85 -5.80 1.74 17.94
CA VAL A 85 -4.63 1.56 18.77
C VAL A 85 -3.56 2.56 18.32
N PRO A 86 -3.22 3.57 19.13
CA PRO A 86 -2.07 4.42 18.85
C PRO A 86 -0.79 3.59 19.01
N ILE A 87 0.09 3.68 18.02
CA ILE A 87 1.40 3.02 18.02
C ILE A 87 2.50 4.09 17.94
N THR A 88 3.53 3.95 18.77
CA THR A 88 4.72 4.79 18.65
C THR A 88 5.51 4.31 17.44
N LEU A 89 5.75 5.21 16.49
CA LEU A 89 6.63 4.92 15.35
C LEU A 89 8.05 4.71 15.86
N ASN A 90 8.84 3.92 15.12
CA ASN A 90 10.20 3.57 15.50
C ASN A 90 11.00 4.84 15.86
N THR A 91 11.91 4.77 16.84
CA THR A 91 12.71 5.92 17.29
C THR A 91 13.45 6.61 16.15
N ASP A 92 13.87 5.85 15.14
CA ASP A 92 14.59 6.36 13.98
C ASP A 92 13.71 7.14 13.01
N TRP A 93 12.37 6.98 13.09
CA TRP A 93 11.40 7.70 12.25
C TRP A 93 11.59 9.20 12.34
N PHE A 94 11.68 9.73 13.56
CA PHE A 94 11.74 11.17 13.79
C PHE A 94 12.99 11.78 13.17
N THR A 95 14.15 11.18 13.46
CA THR A 95 15.44 11.60 12.92
C THR A 95 15.46 11.48 11.40
N ALA A 96 14.93 10.37 10.85
CA ALA A 96 14.89 10.16 9.40
C ALA A 96 14.00 11.17 8.67
N VAL A 97 12.87 11.59 9.25
CA VAL A 97 12.01 12.64 8.69
C VAL A 97 12.71 14.00 8.77
N GLN A 98 13.31 14.32 9.91
CA GLN A 98 14.04 15.57 10.14
C GLN A 98 15.25 15.72 9.18
N ASP A 99 15.97 14.62 8.95
CA ASP A 99 17.19 14.59 8.12
C ASP A 99 16.90 14.44 6.62
N ALA A 100 15.63 14.36 6.22
CA ALA A 100 15.18 14.30 4.82
C ALA A 100 14.29 15.50 4.43
N PRO A 101 14.78 16.74 4.55
CA PRO A 101 13.99 17.95 4.26
C PRO A 101 13.56 18.06 2.78
N ASP A 102 14.24 17.37 1.86
CA ASP A 102 13.86 17.28 0.45
C ASP A 102 12.67 16.34 0.19
N LEU A 103 12.30 15.51 1.17
CA LEU A 103 11.20 14.55 1.10
C LEU A 103 10.01 15.00 1.96
N PHE A 104 10.26 15.41 3.20
CA PHE A 104 9.21 15.75 4.17
C PHE A 104 9.06 17.25 4.41
N GLY A 105 10.06 18.04 4.00
CA GLY A 105 10.11 19.47 4.24
C GLY A 105 10.85 19.82 5.52
N VAL A 106 11.21 21.10 5.66
CA VAL A 106 11.90 21.62 6.85
C VAL A 106 10.86 21.93 7.92
N HIS A 107 10.76 21.06 8.93
CA HIS A 107 9.88 21.30 10.08
C HIS A 107 10.50 22.32 11.03
N ALA A 108 9.76 23.38 11.34
CA ALA A 108 10.19 24.38 12.32
C ALA A 108 10.15 23.83 13.76
N LYS A 109 9.23 22.90 14.05
CA LYS A 109 9.08 22.27 15.36
C LYS A 109 9.05 20.76 15.20
N CYS A 110 9.78 20.06 16.07
CA CYS A 110 9.76 18.61 16.16
C CYS A 110 8.36 18.03 16.42
N ALA A 111 7.48 18.81 17.06
CA ALA A 111 6.10 18.41 17.34
C ALA A 111 5.21 18.33 16.08
N ASP A 112 5.64 18.93 14.96
CA ASP A 112 4.91 18.88 13.70
C ASP A 112 5.13 17.54 12.96
N ILE A 113 6.11 16.74 13.40
CA ILE A 113 6.37 15.40 12.89
C ILE A 113 5.56 14.40 13.73
N PRO A 114 4.70 13.58 13.11
CA PRO A 114 3.89 12.61 13.86
C PRO A 114 4.79 11.58 14.52
N ARG A 115 4.69 11.45 15.85
CA ARG A 115 5.34 10.37 16.62
C ARG A 115 4.47 9.11 16.72
N THR A 116 3.18 9.28 16.45
CA THR A 116 2.15 8.27 16.63
C THR A 116 1.56 7.92 15.29
N GLY A 117 1.66 6.65 14.93
CA GLY A 117 0.82 6.02 13.93
C GLY A 117 -0.39 5.36 14.59
N TYR A 118 -1.26 4.76 13.79
CA TYR A 118 -2.44 4.06 14.28
C TYR A 118 -2.59 2.70 13.62
N MET A 119 -3.04 1.75 14.42
CA MET A 119 -3.53 0.45 13.97
C MET A 119 -4.98 0.29 14.41
N VAL A 120 -5.65 -0.75 13.91
CA VAL A 120 -7.00 -1.12 14.33
C VAL A 120 -6.95 -2.51 14.92
N LYS A 121 -7.48 -2.65 16.14
CA LYS A 121 -7.64 -3.92 16.84
C LYS A 121 -8.43 -4.91 15.98
N ASP A 122 -7.97 -6.15 15.98
CA ASP A 122 -8.51 -7.26 15.19
C ASP A 122 -8.43 -7.01 13.66
N PHE A 123 -7.57 -6.09 13.23
CA PHE A 123 -7.27 -5.82 11.82
C PHE A 123 -5.74 -5.74 11.57
N PRO A 124 -5.00 -6.82 11.87
CA PRO A 124 -3.54 -6.84 11.91
C PRO A 124 -2.90 -6.63 10.54
N GLY A 125 -1.87 -5.78 10.47
CA GLY A 125 -1.13 -5.50 9.23
C GLY A 125 -1.58 -4.25 8.48
N PHE A 126 -2.59 -3.53 8.97
CA PHE A 126 -2.88 -2.17 8.50
C PHE A 126 -2.25 -1.15 9.45
N ILE A 127 -1.41 -0.26 8.91
CA ILE A 127 -0.79 0.83 9.65
C ILE A 127 -1.11 2.15 8.95
N PHE A 128 -1.58 3.11 9.73
CA PHE A 128 -1.88 4.47 9.29
C PHE A 128 -0.89 5.45 9.94
N ILE A 129 -0.31 6.34 9.15
CA ILE A 129 0.56 7.43 9.63
C ILE A 129 -0.08 8.75 9.19
N PRO A 130 -0.46 9.64 10.13
CA PRO A 130 -0.94 10.98 9.79
C PRO A 130 0.11 11.76 9.00
N ASN A 131 -0.32 12.76 8.23
CA ASN A 131 0.58 13.63 7.44
C ASN A 131 1.92 14.00 8.13
N PRO A 132 3.07 13.46 7.66
CA PRO A 132 4.38 13.86 8.13
C PRO A 132 5.04 14.96 7.28
N PHE A 133 4.34 15.52 6.29
CA PHE A 133 4.89 16.48 5.35
C PHE A 133 4.54 17.92 5.72
N THR A 134 5.48 18.85 5.51
CA THR A 134 5.17 20.27 5.46
C THR A 134 4.33 20.60 4.21
N PRO A 135 3.58 21.72 4.21
CA PRO A 135 2.86 22.19 3.03
C PRO A 135 3.73 22.29 1.76
N GLN A 136 4.94 22.81 1.91
CA GLN A 136 5.90 22.97 0.81
C GLN A 136 6.29 21.62 0.23
N ALA A 137 6.57 20.62 1.07
CA ALA A 137 6.94 19.28 0.62
C ALA A 137 5.82 18.60 -0.15
N GLN A 138 4.56 18.74 0.29
CA GLN A 138 3.42 18.23 -0.47
C GLN A 138 3.31 18.87 -1.87
N ARG A 139 3.52 20.19 -1.99
CA ARG A 139 3.57 20.86 -3.30
C ARG A 139 4.69 20.32 -4.18
N GLN A 140 5.88 20.08 -3.62
CA GLN A 140 7.00 19.49 -4.36
C GLN A 140 6.68 18.07 -4.86
N TRP A 141 6.02 17.23 -4.06
CA TRP A 141 5.58 15.91 -4.51
C TRP A 141 4.57 15.97 -5.65
N VAL A 142 3.61 16.89 -5.60
CA VAL A 142 2.66 17.11 -6.70
C VAL A 142 3.40 17.53 -7.97
N LYS A 143 4.35 18.48 -7.86
CA LYS A 143 5.19 18.92 -8.99
C LYS A 143 5.97 17.75 -9.59
N ARG A 144 6.64 16.93 -8.78
CA ARG A 144 7.38 15.74 -9.24
C ARG A 144 6.46 14.76 -9.98
N CYS A 145 5.28 14.47 -9.43
CA CYS A 145 4.33 13.55 -10.06
C CYS A 145 3.90 13.99 -11.46
N LEU A 146 3.68 15.29 -11.66
CA LEU A 146 3.18 15.84 -12.92
C LEU A 146 4.30 16.19 -13.90
N ARG A 147 5.36 16.84 -13.44
CA ARG A 147 6.47 17.30 -14.28
C ARG A 147 7.51 16.25 -14.59
N GLU A 148 7.76 15.32 -13.67
CA GLU A 148 8.89 14.39 -13.78
C GLU A 148 8.40 12.97 -14.04
N TYR A 149 7.53 12.46 -13.17
CA TYR A 149 7.14 11.06 -13.22
C TYR A 149 6.18 10.74 -14.36
N ALA A 150 5.35 11.70 -14.79
CA ALA A 150 4.47 11.54 -15.94
C ALA A 150 5.17 11.72 -17.30
N MET A 151 6.50 11.87 -17.34
CA MET A 151 7.27 11.91 -18.58
C MET A 151 7.68 10.51 -19.03
N PRO A 152 7.82 10.27 -20.36
CA PRO A 152 8.53 9.10 -20.86
C PRO A 152 9.95 9.00 -20.26
N PRO A 153 10.51 7.79 -20.07
CA PRO A 153 9.99 6.49 -20.52
C PRO A 153 8.95 5.84 -19.59
N ALA A 154 8.56 6.49 -18.48
CA ALA A 154 7.52 5.95 -17.61
C ALA A 154 6.19 5.84 -18.37
N LYS A 155 5.51 4.70 -18.23
CA LYS A 155 4.25 4.47 -18.94
C LYS A 155 3.08 5.14 -18.25
N SER A 156 2.14 5.64 -19.04
CA SER A 156 0.88 6.22 -18.58
C SER A 156 -0.34 5.65 -19.31
N ASN A 157 -1.54 5.92 -18.79
CA ASN A 157 -2.79 5.54 -19.44
C ASN A 157 -3.02 6.21 -20.82
N LEU A 158 -2.32 7.31 -21.10
CA LEU A 158 -2.49 8.07 -22.33
C LEU A 158 -1.80 7.40 -23.53
N GLU A 159 -0.72 6.65 -23.31
CA GLU A 159 0.04 5.99 -24.37
C GLU A 159 -0.77 4.98 -25.19
N ALA A 160 -1.86 4.46 -24.63
CA ALA A 160 -2.75 3.57 -25.36
C ALA A 160 -3.39 4.22 -26.60
N LEU A 161 -3.47 5.56 -26.64
CA LEU A 161 -4.16 6.31 -27.69
C LEU A 161 -3.33 7.47 -28.27
N TYR A 162 -2.21 7.82 -27.65
CA TYR A 162 -1.44 9.02 -27.99
C TYR A 162 0.06 8.71 -28.05
N ARG A 163 0.76 9.31 -29.01
CA ARG A 163 2.23 9.39 -28.94
C ARG A 163 2.61 10.47 -27.94
N MET A 164 3.18 10.05 -26.81
CA MET A 164 3.54 10.97 -25.74
C MET A 164 4.70 11.86 -26.16
N PRO A 165 4.63 13.19 -25.91
CA PRO A 165 5.76 14.08 -26.13
C PRO A 165 6.91 13.70 -25.18
N SER A 166 8.16 13.89 -25.62
CA SER A 166 9.35 13.61 -24.81
C SER A 166 9.38 14.40 -23.51
N ALA A 167 8.88 15.64 -23.54
CA ALA A 167 8.72 16.48 -22.35
C ALA A 167 7.56 16.04 -21.43
N GLY A 168 6.71 15.09 -21.83
CA GLY A 168 5.48 14.74 -21.11
C GLY A 168 4.34 15.74 -21.32
N VAL A 169 3.11 15.28 -21.08
CA VAL A 169 1.89 16.06 -21.38
C VAL A 169 1.74 17.29 -20.49
N TRP A 170 2.15 17.20 -19.22
CA TRP A 170 2.06 18.31 -18.28
C TRP A 170 2.98 19.45 -18.66
N ASN A 171 4.27 19.15 -18.93
CA ASN A 171 5.24 20.20 -19.26
C ASN A 171 4.87 20.90 -20.58
N LEU A 172 4.28 20.17 -21.53
CA LEU A 172 3.76 20.77 -22.76
C LEU A 172 2.57 21.71 -22.49
N TYR A 173 1.62 21.28 -21.66
CA TYR A 173 0.52 22.11 -21.19
C TYR A 173 1.03 23.38 -20.49
N GLU A 174 1.92 23.21 -19.53
CA GLU A 174 2.47 24.29 -18.73
C GLU A 174 3.22 25.33 -19.58
N GLN A 175 4.04 24.88 -20.54
CA GLN A 175 4.71 25.78 -21.48
C GLN A 175 3.70 26.56 -22.33
N GLY A 176 2.62 25.91 -22.76
CA GLY A 176 1.54 26.55 -23.51
C GLY A 176 0.86 27.66 -22.72
N GLU A 177 0.52 27.42 -21.45
CA GLU A 177 -0.08 28.43 -20.58
C GLU A 177 0.88 29.59 -20.29
N ARG A 178 2.14 29.30 -19.94
CA ARG A 178 3.14 30.34 -19.64
C ARG A 178 3.44 31.25 -20.82
N ASN A 179 3.54 30.66 -22.01
CA ASN A 179 3.80 31.39 -23.24
C ASN A 179 2.52 31.98 -23.87
N GLN A 180 1.36 31.80 -23.23
CA GLN A 180 0.06 32.27 -23.69
C GLN A 180 -0.23 31.86 -25.14
N TRP A 181 0.12 30.62 -25.49
CA TRP A 181 -0.12 30.10 -26.83
C TRP A 181 -1.63 30.02 -27.10
N PRO A 182 -2.10 30.50 -28.27
CA PRO A 182 -3.53 30.46 -28.61
C PRO A 182 -4.11 29.04 -28.53
N ALA A 183 -5.41 28.95 -28.26
CA ALA A 183 -6.11 27.67 -28.30
C ALA A 183 -5.97 27.02 -29.69
N GLY A 184 -5.55 25.74 -29.73
CA GLY A 184 -5.32 25.03 -30.98
C GLY A 184 -3.94 25.25 -31.62
N ASP A 185 -3.01 25.93 -30.93
CA ASP A 185 -1.62 26.02 -31.36
C ASP A 185 -0.99 24.62 -31.48
N THR A 186 -0.41 24.31 -32.63
CA THR A 186 0.14 22.98 -32.93
C THR A 186 1.28 22.60 -32.00
N ARG A 187 1.97 23.57 -31.37
CA ARG A 187 3.02 23.32 -30.37
C ARG A 187 2.46 22.72 -29.08
N ARG A 188 1.16 22.86 -28.80
CA ARG A 188 0.46 22.17 -27.70
C ARG A 188 -0.05 20.78 -28.09
N GLY A 189 0.09 20.42 -29.37
CA GLY A 189 -0.52 19.24 -29.95
C GLY A 189 0.22 17.97 -29.58
N VAL A 190 -0.54 16.98 -29.13
CA VAL A 190 -0.12 15.60 -28.92
C VAL A 190 -0.76 14.75 -30.00
N SER A 191 0.05 13.97 -30.73
CA SER A 191 -0.42 13.14 -31.83
C SER A 191 -1.26 11.97 -31.33
N LYS A 192 -2.47 11.83 -31.86
CA LYS A 192 -3.33 10.67 -31.61
C LYS A 192 -2.94 9.52 -32.53
N LEU A 193 -2.76 8.33 -31.97
CA LEU A 193 -2.41 7.13 -32.74
C LEU A 193 -3.51 6.75 -33.73
N SER A 194 -3.11 6.43 -34.96
CA SER A 194 -4.01 5.96 -36.00
C SER A 194 -4.55 4.55 -35.69
N ARG A 195 -5.64 4.15 -36.36
CA ARG A 195 -6.21 2.80 -36.20
C ARG A 195 -5.23 1.70 -36.66
N GLU A 196 -4.35 2.01 -37.61
CA GLU A 196 -3.38 1.08 -38.21
C GLU A 196 -2.17 0.84 -37.28
N ASP A 197 -1.71 1.88 -36.55
CA ASP A 197 -0.68 1.74 -35.52
C ASP A 197 -1.14 0.86 -34.34
N ASN A 198 -2.44 0.85 -34.06
CA ASN A 198 -3.05 0.07 -32.97
C ASN A 198 -3.08 -1.45 -33.24
N THR A 199 -2.95 -1.87 -34.49
CA THR A 199 -2.87 -3.30 -34.87
C THR A 199 -1.48 -3.88 -34.62
N SER A 200 -0.40 -3.12 -34.82
CA SER A 200 0.96 -3.56 -34.53
C SER A 200 1.21 -3.76 -33.03
N ALA A 201 0.58 -2.96 -32.16
CA ALA A 201 0.62 -3.15 -30.71
C ALA A 201 -0.15 -4.40 -30.24
N LYS A 202 -1.14 -4.89 -30.99
CA LYS A 202 -1.86 -6.14 -30.69
C LYS A 202 -1.13 -7.37 -31.21
N THR A 203 -0.43 -7.28 -32.33
CA THR A 203 0.22 -8.44 -32.98
C THR A 203 1.58 -8.80 -32.38
N ALA A 204 2.24 -7.86 -31.68
CA ALA A 204 3.49 -8.12 -30.95
C ALA A 204 3.33 -9.01 -29.71
N THR A 205 2.08 -9.38 -29.33
CA THR A 205 1.81 -10.27 -28.18
C THR A 205 1.51 -11.72 -28.57
N ALA A 206 1.61 -12.08 -29.85
CA ALA A 206 1.15 -13.39 -30.34
C ALA A 206 2.17 -14.22 -31.13
N ALA A 207 3.43 -13.79 -31.27
CA ALA A 207 4.41 -14.53 -32.06
C ALA A 207 5.81 -14.52 -31.45
N THR A 208 6.09 -15.46 -30.53
CA THR A 208 7.41 -16.10 -30.48
C THR A 208 7.32 -17.49 -29.85
N SER A 209 6.95 -18.47 -30.67
CA SER A 209 7.24 -19.89 -30.42
C SER A 209 7.75 -20.51 -31.73
N SER A 210 9.05 -20.37 -31.98
CA SER A 210 9.88 -21.38 -32.65
C SER A 210 11.31 -20.85 -32.88
N SER A 211 12.24 -21.66 -32.38
CA SER A 211 13.67 -21.79 -32.69
C SER A 211 14.20 -21.09 -33.96
N ASN A 212 15.28 -20.32 -33.80
CA ASN A 212 16.61 -20.76 -34.24
C ASN A 212 17.72 -19.87 -33.68
N MET A 213 18.83 -20.52 -33.32
CA MET A 213 20.07 -19.88 -32.89
C MET A 213 20.70 -19.12 -34.05
N ASN A 214 21.10 -17.87 -33.80
CA ASN A 214 22.37 -17.31 -34.26
C ASN A 214 22.72 -16.12 -33.36
N GLU A 215 23.99 -16.12 -32.98
CA GLU A 215 24.68 -15.22 -32.08
C GLU A 215 25.13 -13.99 -32.88
N GLU A 216 24.45 -12.85 -32.74
CA GLU A 216 24.96 -11.52 -33.12
C GLU A 216 24.45 -10.47 -32.11
N ASP A 217 25.31 -9.49 -31.84
CA ASP A 217 25.29 -8.50 -30.76
C ASP A 217 23.92 -7.83 -30.44
N PRO A 218 23.68 -7.41 -29.18
CA PRO A 218 22.47 -6.68 -28.82
C PRO A 218 22.42 -5.34 -29.58
N PRO A 219 21.28 -4.95 -30.18
CA PRO A 219 21.19 -3.70 -30.90
C PRO A 219 21.29 -2.55 -29.91
N ALA A 220 22.26 -1.66 -30.14
CA ALA A 220 22.36 -0.39 -29.45
C ALA A 220 21.00 0.34 -29.54
N TYR A 221 20.46 0.73 -28.39
CA TYR A 221 19.25 1.53 -28.28
C TYR A 221 19.52 2.89 -28.95
N GLN A 222 19.19 3.01 -30.23
CA GLN A 222 19.27 4.30 -30.92
C GLN A 222 18.17 5.21 -30.36
N VAL A 223 18.60 6.31 -29.75
CA VAL A 223 17.75 7.46 -29.44
C VAL A 223 17.16 7.94 -30.76
N THR A 224 15.90 7.62 -31.02
CA THR A 224 15.18 8.15 -32.18
C THR A 224 14.87 9.61 -31.92
N THR A 225 15.73 10.49 -32.44
CA THR A 225 15.41 11.90 -32.67
C THR A 225 14.18 11.98 -33.58
N ASP A 226 13.16 12.73 -33.12
CA ASP A 226 11.98 13.22 -33.85
C ASP A 226 11.59 12.41 -35.10
N THR A 227 10.79 11.37 -34.91
CA THR A 227 10.14 10.67 -36.02
C THR A 227 9.12 11.62 -36.66
N GLN A 228 9.33 11.94 -37.94
CA GLN A 228 8.45 12.79 -38.74
C GLN A 228 6.98 12.41 -38.56
N LEU A 229 6.14 13.43 -38.28
CA LEU A 229 4.69 13.31 -38.27
C LEU A 229 4.22 12.66 -39.58
N SER A 230 3.58 11.50 -39.48
CA SER A 230 2.82 10.97 -40.60
C SER A 230 1.63 11.88 -40.88
N SER A 231 1.31 12.10 -42.15
CA SER A 231 0.34 13.08 -42.64
C SER A 231 -1.14 12.81 -42.29
N GLY A 232 -1.42 11.87 -41.39
CA GLY A 232 -2.76 11.46 -40.97
C GLY A 232 -3.08 11.58 -39.47
N ASP A 233 -2.12 11.95 -38.62
CA ASP A 233 -2.33 12.00 -37.16
C ASP A 233 -3.11 13.26 -36.75
N SER A 234 -4.30 13.07 -36.15
CA SER A 234 -5.05 14.19 -35.56
C SER A 234 -4.36 14.67 -34.28
N MET A 235 -4.04 15.96 -34.19
CA MET A 235 -3.44 16.56 -32.98
C MET A 235 -4.50 16.87 -31.92
N VAL A 236 -4.16 16.62 -30.66
CA VAL A 236 -5.01 16.95 -29.49
C VAL A 236 -4.22 17.84 -28.54
N ASP A 237 -4.81 18.95 -28.09
CA ASP A 237 -4.17 19.88 -27.17
C ASP A 237 -3.85 19.20 -25.81
N ALA A 238 -2.64 19.41 -25.30
CA ALA A 238 -2.20 18.92 -23.99
C ALA A 238 -3.16 19.30 -22.85
N ALA A 239 -3.78 20.49 -22.87
CA ALA A 239 -4.78 20.89 -21.86
C ALA A 239 -5.98 19.95 -21.81
N GLN A 240 -6.37 19.34 -22.94
CA GLN A 240 -7.46 18.37 -22.98
C GLN A 240 -7.07 16.98 -22.49
N LEU A 241 -5.76 16.73 -22.35
CA LEU A 241 -5.21 15.43 -21.95
C LEU A 241 -4.76 15.41 -20.49
N VAL A 242 -4.33 16.54 -19.92
CA VAL A 242 -3.95 16.65 -18.50
C VAL A 242 -5.06 16.13 -17.57
N PRO A 243 -6.34 16.52 -17.71
CA PRO A 243 -7.43 15.98 -16.89
C PRO A 243 -7.78 14.51 -17.18
N LYS A 244 -7.18 13.90 -18.22
CA LYS A 244 -7.35 12.49 -18.61
C LYS A 244 -6.20 11.59 -18.14
N LEU A 245 -5.15 12.16 -17.54
CA LEU A 245 -4.13 11.37 -16.85
C LEU A 245 -4.78 10.67 -15.65
N ARG A 246 -4.57 9.36 -15.54
CA ARG A 246 -5.18 8.49 -14.52
C ARG A 246 -4.14 7.67 -13.77
N TRP A 247 -3.11 7.20 -14.46
CA TRP A 247 -2.03 6.49 -13.81
C TRP A 247 -0.72 6.65 -14.56
N VAL A 248 0.37 6.51 -13.80
CA VAL A 248 1.76 6.41 -14.27
C VAL A 248 2.44 5.28 -13.51
N THR A 249 3.26 4.46 -14.18
CA THR A 249 4.03 3.37 -13.58
C THR A 249 5.52 3.69 -13.46
N LEU A 250 6.11 3.41 -12.30
CA LEU A 250 7.51 3.66 -11.94
C LEU A 250 8.25 2.34 -11.75
N GLY A 251 9.51 2.26 -12.21
CA GLY A 251 10.32 1.04 -12.08
C GLY A 251 9.86 -0.09 -12.99
N TYR A 252 9.59 -1.27 -12.43
CA TYR A 252 8.97 -2.37 -13.18
C TYR A 252 7.59 -1.96 -13.70
N GLN A 253 7.40 -2.13 -15.00
CA GLN A 253 6.19 -1.68 -15.68
C GLN A 253 5.10 -2.74 -15.55
N TYR A 254 3.95 -2.36 -15.02
CA TYR A 254 2.79 -3.24 -14.86
C TYR A 254 1.99 -3.35 -16.16
N ASN A 255 1.69 -4.58 -16.58
CA ASN A 255 0.82 -4.85 -17.71
C ASN A 255 -0.61 -5.14 -17.24
N TRP A 256 -1.50 -4.16 -17.44
CA TRP A 256 -2.91 -4.24 -17.05
C TRP A 256 -3.70 -5.35 -17.74
N SER A 257 -3.28 -5.81 -18.92
CA SER A 257 -4.01 -6.82 -19.71
C SER A 257 -3.80 -8.22 -19.17
N ILE A 258 -2.54 -8.57 -18.85
CA ILE A 258 -2.17 -9.89 -18.33
C ILE A 258 -2.01 -9.90 -16.80
N LYS A 259 -2.03 -8.72 -16.17
CA LYS A 259 -1.92 -8.52 -14.71
C LYS A 259 -0.58 -8.96 -14.12
N GLU A 260 0.50 -8.70 -14.84
CA GLU A 260 1.87 -9.08 -14.45
C GLU A 260 2.86 -7.94 -14.72
N TYR A 261 4.05 -8.02 -14.13
CA TYR A 261 5.15 -7.10 -14.40
C TYR A 261 5.98 -7.57 -15.61
N PHE A 262 6.47 -6.61 -16.40
CA PHE A 262 7.50 -6.89 -17.42
C PHE A 262 8.87 -7.02 -16.76
N TRP A 263 9.46 -8.21 -16.83
CA TRP A 263 10.72 -8.52 -16.14
C TRP A 263 11.98 -8.10 -16.91
N ASP A 264 11.89 -8.02 -18.24
CA ASP A 264 13.08 -7.99 -19.10
C ASP A 264 13.72 -6.59 -19.26
N SER A 265 13.06 -5.52 -18.77
CA SER A 265 13.58 -4.14 -18.90
C SER A 265 12.96 -3.20 -17.85
N PRO A 266 13.34 -3.32 -16.56
CA PRO A 266 12.91 -2.35 -15.56
C PRO A 266 13.47 -0.97 -15.86
N LEU A 267 12.64 0.07 -15.72
CA LEU A 267 13.13 1.43 -15.71
C LEU A 267 13.81 1.73 -14.36
N PRO A 268 14.75 2.69 -14.31
CA PRO A 268 15.27 3.17 -13.03
C PRO A 268 14.13 3.65 -12.14
N PHE A 269 14.10 3.17 -10.89
CA PHE A 269 13.10 3.62 -9.93
C PHE A 269 13.48 5.01 -9.39
N PRO A 270 12.54 5.98 -9.30
CA PRO A 270 12.88 7.34 -8.86
C PRO A 270 13.44 7.38 -7.43
N GLY A 271 14.67 7.88 -7.30
CA GLY A 271 15.41 7.93 -6.03
C GLY A 271 14.64 8.58 -4.87
N PRO A 272 13.99 9.75 -5.05
CA PRO A 272 13.21 10.34 -3.96
C PRO A 272 12.04 9.47 -3.51
N VAL A 273 11.33 8.81 -4.43
CA VAL A 273 10.21 7.90 -4.09
C VAL A 273 10.73 6.68 -3.35
N ALA A 274 11.89 6.14 -3.76
CA ALA A 274 12.52 5.00 -3.08
C ALA A 274 12.91 5.37 -1.65
N ARG A 275 13.60 6.50 -1.45
CA ARG A 275 13.98 6.97 -0.10
C ARG A 275 12.76 7.22 0.78
N LEU A 276 11.71 7.85 0.23
CA LEU A 276 10.47 8.08 0.97
C LEU A 276 9.87 6.76 1.48
N ALA A 277 9.72 5.77 0.60
CA ALA A 277 9.18 4.47 0.98
C ALA A 277 10.09 3.76 2.00
N GLN A 278 11.41 3.82 1.81
CA GLN A 278 12.38 3.24 2.74
C GLN A 278 12.26 3.86 4.14
N THR A 279 12.16 5.18 4.25
CA THR A 279 11.97 5.88 5.54
C THR A 279 10.67 5.46 6.22
N VAL A 280 9.58 5.31 5.46
CA VAL A 280 8.31 4.80 5.99
C VAL A 280 8.44 3.38 6.50
N VAL A 281 9.06 2.48 5.73
CA VAL A 281 9.26 1.08 6.13
C VAL A 281 10.13 0.97 7.39
N GLN A 282 11.17 1.79 7.51
CA GLN A 282 11.96 1.90 8.74
C GLN A 282 11.12 2.40 9.92
N GLY A 283 10.28 3.43 9.70
CA GLY A 283 9.43 3.99 10.75
C GLY A 283 8.38 3.04 11.30
N ILE A 284 7.96 2.04 10.51
CA ILE A 284 7.00 1.01 10.93
C ILE A 284 7.69 -0.30 11.39
N HIS A 285 9.02 -0.36 11.43
CA HIS A 285 9.71 -1.55 11.91
C HIS A 285 9.53 -1.73 13.43
N ASP A 286 9.18 -2.95 13.84
CA ASP A 286 8.93 -3.36 15.23
C ASP A 286 7.84 -2.55 15.96
N VAL A 287 6.88 -2.01 15.21
CA VAL A 287 5.72 -1.31 15.76
C VAL A 287 4.50 -2.24 15.85
N GLY A 288 3.67 -2.05 16.87
CA GLY A 288 2.50 -2.89 17.08
C GLY A 288 1.83 -2.72 18.42
N TYR A 289 1.02 -3.70 18.78
CA TYR A 289 0.31 -3.75 20.06
C TYR A 289 0.23 -5.19 20.60
N ARG A 290 0.05 -5.32 21.92
CA ARG A 290 -0.27 -6.58 22.60
C ARG A 290 -1.56 -6.42 23.40
N TYR A 291 -2.40 -7.46 23.49
CA TYR A 291 -3.48 -7.47 24.46
C TYR A 291 -2.86 -7.64 25.85
N ALA A 292 -3.19 -6.76 26.79
CA ALA A 292 -2.82 -6.95 28.17
C ALA A 292 -3.65 -8.11 28.76
N ASP A 293 -3.04 -8.93 29.62
CA ASP A 293 -3.76 -9.91 30.43
C ASP A 293 -4.80 -9.19 31.30
N GLU A 294 -6.09 -9.41 31.05
CA GLU A 294 -7.19 -8.88 31.88
C GLU A 294 -7.20 -9.45 33.33
N GLN A 295 -6.19 -10.23 33.76
CA GLN A 295 -6.23 -11.00 35.01
C GLN A 295 -5.50 -10.40 36.23
N ASN A 296 -4.90 -9.21 36.17
CA ASN A 296 -4.27 -8.60 37.36
C ASN A 296 -5.05 -7.45 38.01
N PHE A 297 -6.33 -7.28 37.69
CA PHE A 297 -7.22 -6.36 38.41
C PHE A 297 -8.16 -7.09 39.38
N THR A 298 -7.60 -7.93 40.25
CA THR A 298 -8.28 -8.33 41.49
C THR A 298 -7.41 -8.04 42.70
N SER A 299 -7.95 -7.19 43.57
CA SER A 299 -7.62 -6.96 44.98
C SER A 299 -6.25 -6.35 45.35
N SER A 300 -6.18 -5.01 45.37
CA SER A 300 -5.65 -4.28 46.53
C SER A 300 -6.01 -2.79 46.49
N THR A 301 -7.29 -2.46 46.69
CA THR A 301 -7.68 -1.12 47.15
C THR A 301 -8.61 -1.29 48.33
N SER A 302 -8.07 -1.06 49.53
CA SER A 302 -8.86 -0.67 50.69
C SER A 302 -9.73 0.51 50.27
N ALA A 303 -11.05 0.36 50.43
CA ALA A 303 -12.04 1.34 50.03
C ALA A 303 -11.81 2.69 50.73
N ASP A 304 -11.52 3.72 49.95
CA ASP A 304 -11.70 5.12 50.35
C ASP A 304 -13.18 5.49 50.07
N PRO A 305 -14.01 5.77 51.09
CA PRO A 305 -15.44 6.03 50.91
C PRO A 305 -15.78 7.41 50.30
N THR A 306 -14.79 8.19 49.86
CA THR A 306 -14.99 9.56 49.37
C THR A 306 -14.86 9.75 47.86
N ALA A 307 -14.61 8.68 47.09
CA ALA A 307 -14.49 8.77 45.64
C ALA A 307 -15.86 8.82 44.93
N ASP A 308 -16.04 9.84 44.09
CA ASP A 308 -17.19 10.09 43.21
C ASP A 308 -17.45 8.90 42.24
N PRO A 309 -18.64 8.28 42.26
CA PRO A 309 -18.95 7.09 41.46
C PRO A 309 -19.02 7.35 39.93
N ASP A 310 -19.01 8.60 39.46
CA ASP A 310 -19.12 8.92 38.02
C ASP A 310 -17.78 9.19 37.30
N LYS A 311 -16.64 9.10 37.99
CA LYS A 311 -15.33 9.11 37.33
C LYS A 311 -14.97 7.72 36.79
N LYS A 312 -15.36 7.45 35.55
CA LYS A 312 -14.81 6.31 34.78
C LYS A 312 -13.29 6.47 34.64
N VAL A 313 -12.53 5.65 35.35
CA VAL A 313 -11.09 5.48 35.15
C VAL A 313 -10.88 4.88 33.77
N GLN A 314 -10.22 5.62 32.88
CA GLN A 314 -9.81 5.08 31.58
C GLN A 314 -8.76 3.97 31.81
N PRO A 315 -8.84 2.82 31.11
CA PRO A 315 -7.77 1.83 31.17
C PRO A 315 -6.46 2.48 30.69
N GLN A 316 -5.45 2.50 31.55
CA GLN A 316 -4.10 2.93 31.18
C GLN A 316 -3.45 1.82 30.34
N TYR A 317 -3.10 2.15 29.10
CA TYR A 317 -2.35 1.26 28.22
C TYR A 317 -0.85 1.47 28.42
N THR A 318 -0.10 0.39 28.57
CA THR A 318 1.37 0.46 28.56
C THR A 318 1.86 0.26 27.13
N VAL A 319 2.29 1.35 26.50
CA VAL A 319 3.15 1.30 25.31
C VAL A 319 4.53 0.87 25.80
N LEU A 320 4.89 -0.40 25.61
CA LEU A 320 6.21 -0.91 26.00
C LEU A 320 7.19 -0.76 24.82
N PRO A 321 8.38 -0.17 25.03
CA PRO A 321 9.55 -0.55 24.27
C PRO A 321 9.78 -2.05 24.48
N CYS A 322 10.07 -2.79 23.41
CA CYS A 322 10.32 -4.22 23.51
C CYS A 322 11.68 -4.48 24.17
N GLU A 323 11.72 -4.65 25.50
CA GLU A 323 12.84 -5.33 26.16
C GLU A 323 12.48 -6.80 26.44
N THR A 324 13.35 -7.67 25.91
CA THR A 324 13.64 -9.08 26.24
C THR A 324 12.49 -10.05 26.53
N SER A 325 12.34 -11.00 25.59
CA SER A 325 12.01 -12.42 25.78
C SER A 325 11.15 -12.79 27.00
N SER A 326 9.83 -12.82 26.81
CA SER A 326 8.91 -13.60 27.63
C SER A 326 8.34 -14.73 26.77
N THR A 327 8.71 -15.97 27.07
CA THR A 327 8.36 -17.20 26.33
C THR A 327 7.07 -17.84 26.82
N LYS A 328 6.04 -17.06 27.19
CA LYS A 328 4.73 -17.62 27.53
C LYS A 328 3.76 -17.43 26.36
N ALA A 329 3.36 -18.57 25.79
CA ALA A 329 2.34 -18.67 24.75
C ALA A 329 0.95 -18.28 25.29
N GLN A 330 0.70 -16.97 25.39
CA GLN A 330 -0.62 -16.33 25.51
C GLN A 330 -0.59 -14.84 25.08
N ASP A 331 0.45 -14.42 24.34
CA ASP A 331 0.61 -13.08 23.75
C ASP A 331 -0.30 -12.91 22.51
N GLN A 332 -1.59 -12.57 22.68
CA GLN A 332 -2.44 -12.21 21.54
C GLN A 332 -2.24 -10.72 21.19
N GLY A 333 -1.53 -10.41 20.12
CA GLY A 333 -1.24 -9.06 19.66
C GLY A 333 -0.71 -9.09 18.23
N TYR A 334 -0.38 -7.93 17.66
CA TYR A 334 0.29 -7.86 16.36
C TYR A 334 1.43 -6.87 16.39
N ILE A 335 2.62 -7.32 15.98
CA ILE A 335 3.81 -6.50 15.80
C ILE A 335 4.30 -6.71 14.38
N HIS A 336 4.47 -5.61 13.63
CA HIS A 336 5.05 -5.65 12.31
C HIS A 336 6.57 -5.76 12.38
N ARG A 337 7.13 -6.84 11.82
CA ARG A 337 8.56 -7.18 11.91
C ARG A 337 9.24 -7.35 10.55
N TYR A 338 8.77 -6.66 9.51
CA TYR A 338 9.47 -6.74 8.22
C TYR A 338 10.80 -6.00 8.32
N ASP A 339 11.92 -6.69 8.09
CA ASP A 339 13.24 -6.08 8.14
C ASP A 339 13.36 -4.97 7.06
N PRO A 340 13.51 -3.69 7.45
CA PRO A 340 13.59 -2.60 6.51
C PRO A 340 14.80 -2.70 5.59
N HIS A 341 15.89 -3.37 5.97
CA HIS A 341 17.07 -3.53 5.12
C HIS A 341 16.83 -4.44 3.91
N LEU A 342 15.77 -5.25 3.94
CA LEU A 342 15.35 -6.10 2.82
C LEU A 342 14.38 -5.39 1.87
N PHE A 343 13.85 -4.21 2.26
CA PHE A 343 12.92 -3.48 1.43
C PHE A 343 13.63 -2.88 0.21
N GLN A 344 13.07 -3.11 -0.98
CA GLN A 344 13.52 -2.45 -2.20
C GLN A 344 12.31 -1.86 -2.93
N ALA A 345 12.35 -0.56 -3.20
CA ALA A 345 11.36 0.10 -4.04
C ALA A 345 11.61 -0.25 -5.51
N GLU A 346 10.78 -1.13 -6.06
CA GLU A 346 11.00 -1.73 -7.38
C GLU A 346 9.88 -1.39 -8.36
N ALA A 347 8.64 -1.30 -7.88
CA ALA A 347 7.51 -0.86 -8.68
C ALA A 347 6.69 0.18 -7.94
N GLY A 348 6.16 1.12 -8.70
CA GLY A 348 5.31 2.16 -8.16
C GLY A 348 4.22 2.56 -9.13
N VAL A 349 3.12 3.07 -8.58
CA VAL A 349 2.01 3.61 -9.36
C VAL A 349 1.61 4.95 -8.77
N VAL A 350 1.68 5.99 -9.59
CA VAL A 350 1.04 7.28 -9.28
C VAL A 350 -0.35 7.27 -9.89
N ASN A 351 -1.39 7.29 -9.06
CA ASN A 351 -2.78 7.40 -9.52
C ASN A 351 -3.26 8.85 -9.41
N PHE A 352 -3.97 9.31 -10.43
CA PHE A 352 -4.54 10.66 -10.53
C PHE A 352 -6.07 10.52 -10.60
N TYR A 353 -6.75 10.93 -9.52
CA TYR A 353 -8.20 10.84 -9.39
C TYR A 353 -8.82 12.22 -9.55
N GLN A 354 -9.73 12.34 -10.51
CA GLN A 354 -10.65 13.47 -10.57
C GLN A 354 -11.80 13.28 -9.57
N ASN A 355 -12.50 14.35 -9.19
CA ASN A 355 -13.61 14.32 -8.22
C ASN A 355 -14.66 13.21 -8.44
N ARG A 356 -14.86 12.77 -9.69
CA ARG A 356 -15.84 11.73 -10.07
C ARG A 356 -15.25 10.35 -10.29
N ASP A 357 -13.94 10.21 -10.19
CA ASP A 357 -13.29 8.93 -10.31
C ASP A 357 -13.53 8.07 -9.06
N SER A 358 -13.40 6.77 -9.24
CA SER A 358 -13.50 5.78 -8.17
C SER A 358 -12.65 4.57 -8.53
N LEU A 359 -11.95 3.99 -7.56
CA LEU A 359 -11.26 2.72 -7.72
C LEU A 359 -12.08 1.61 -7.06
N MET A 360 -12.45 0.61 -7.85
CA MET A 360 -13.26 -0.50 -7.37
C MET A 360 -12.43 -1.52 -6.56
N GLY A 361 -13.10 -2.29 -5.72
CA GLY A 361 -12.53 -3.31 -4.86
C GLY A 361 -11.67 -4.32 -5.62
N HIS A 362 -10.35 -4.26 -5.39
CA HIS A 362 -9.32 -5.07 -6.01
C HIS A 362 -8.27 -5.51 -4.97
N GLN A 363 -7.37 -6.41 -5.38
CA GLN A 363 -6.23 -6.88 -4.59
C GLN A 363 -4.95 -6.65 -5.38
N ASP A 364 -3.90 -6.28 -4.66
CA ASP A 364 -2.54 -6.17 -5.19
C ASP A 364 -1.78 -7.46 -4.96
N ARG A 365 -1.89 -8.39 -5.91
CA ARG A 365 -1.34 -9.76 -5.82
C ARG A 365 -0.37 -10.11 -6.94
N SER A 366 0.09 -9.12 -7.69
CA SER A 366 0.90 -9.34 -8.89
C SER A 366 2.39 -9.42 -8.56
N GLU A 367 2.77 -8.95 -7.38
CA GLU A 367 4.12 -9.04 -6.86
C GLU A 367 4.42 -10.49 -6.46
N ARG A 368 5.65 -10.96 -6.74
CA ARG A 368 6.08 -12.26 -6.21
C ARG A 368 6.31 -12.15 -4.71
N ASN A 369 6.92 -11.05 -4.27
CA ASN A 369 7.12 -10.77 -2.86
C ASN A 369 5.88 -10.14 -2.22
N MET A 370 5.16 -10.96 -1.44
CA MET A 370 3.98 -10.56 -0.67
C MET A 370 4.29 -10.37 0.83
N THR A 371 5.54 -10.53 1.26
CA THR A 371 5.96 -10.24 2.65
C THR A 371 6.34 -8.77 2.80
N ALA A 372 6.89 -8.16 1.75
CA ALA A 372 7.21 -6.75 1.71
C ALA A 372 5.96 -5.86 1.83
N PRO A 373 6.04 -4.77 2.62
CA PRO A 373 4.93 -3.83 2.78
C PRO A 373 4.64 -3.10 1.48
N LEU A 374 3.36 -2.72 1.30
CA LEU A 374 2.96 -1.73 0.31
C LEU A 374 2.81 -0.38 1.02
N VAL A 375 3.48 0.65 0.51
CA VAL A 375 3.41 2.03 1.03
C VAL A 375 2.57 2.87 0.08
N SER A 376 1.53 3.53 0.60
CA SER A 376 0.65 4.42 -0.16
C SER A 376 0.59 5.81 0.47
N VAL A 377 1.07 6.82 -0.27
CA VAL A 377 1.02 8.24 0.12
C VAL A 377 -0.14 8.94 -0.55
N SER A 378 -0.84 9.80 0.19
CA SER A 378 -2.03 10.53 -0.26
C SER A 378 -1.76 12.02 -0.41
N LEU A 379 -2.19 12.66 -1.50
CA LEU A 379 -2.05 14.11 -1.70
C LEU A 379 -3.32 14.69 -2.34
N GLY A 380 -3.75 15.87 -1.88
CA GLY A 380 -4.89 16.61 -2.43
C GLY A 380 -6.20 16.41 -1.68
N ASN A 381 -7.30 16.36 -2.43
CA ASN A 381 -8.64 16.15 -1.88
C ASN A 381 -8.73 14.86 -1.05
N THR A 382 -9.52 14.90 0.02
CA THR A 382 -9.75 13.76 0.91
C THR A 382 -10.48 12.64 0.17
N ALA A 383 -10.08 11.40 0.40
CA ALA A 383 -10.78 10.22 -0.12
C ALA A 383 -11.42 9.39 0.98
N ILE A 384 -12.51 8.70 0.63
CA ILE A 384 -12.99 7.55 1.38
C ILE A 384 -12.27 6.33 0.82
N PHE A 385 -11.38 5.74 1.63
CA PHE A 385 -10.72 4.48 1.34
C PHE A 385 -11.44 3.35 2.04
N VAL A 386 -11.65 2.23 1.34
CA VAL A 386 -12.30 1.05 1.89
C VAL A 386 -11.32 -0.11 1.81
N ILE A 387 -11.11 -0.79 2.93
CA ILE A 387 -10.21 -1.96 3.03
C ILE A 387 -10.85 -3.05 3.86
N GLY A 388 -10.86 -4.27 3.33
CA GLY A 388 -11.44 -5.44 3.96
C GLY A 388 -10.39 -6.52 4.22
N GLU A 389 -10.79 -7.76 4.00
CA GLU A 389 -9.93 -8.94 4.16
C GLU A 389 -9.49 -9.50 2.80
N GLU A 390 -8.92 -10.70 2.78
CA GLU A 390 -8.58 -11.39 1.53
C GLU A 390 -9.82 -11.77 0.70
N THR A 391 -11.01 -11.80 1.32
CA THR A 391 -12.29 -12.03 0.65
C THR A 391 -13.17 -10.78 0.70
N LYS A 392 -14.23 -10.76 -0.11
CA LYS A 392 -15.21 -9.66 -0.15
C LYS A 392 -16.38 -9.86 0.81
N ASP A 393 -16.36 -10.96 1.56
CA ASP A 393 -17.49 -11.47 2.35
C ASP A 393 -17.50 -10.94 3.79
N VAL A 394 -16.44 -10.27 4.19
CA VAL A 394 -16.30 -9.60 5.48
C VAL A 394 -16.55 -8.10 5.31
N LEU A 395 -17.16 -7.48 6.32
CA LEU A 395 -17.41 -6.04 6.34
C LEU A 395 -16.08 -5.28 6.34
N PRO A 396 -15.82 -4.40 5.35
CA PRO A 396 -14.58 -3.64 5.31
C PRO A 396 -14.63 -2.42 6.24
N LEU A 397 -13.45 -1.92 6.60
CA LEU A 397 -13.27 -0.60 7.18
C LEU A 397 -13.38 0.47 6.10
N ALA A 398 -14.03 1.58 6.42
CA ALA A 398 -14.01 2.80 5.63
C ALA A 398 -13.24 3.87 6.39
N ILE A 399 -12.29 4.53 5.73
CA ILE A 399 -11.27 5.40 6.35
C ILE A 399 -11.16 6.70 5.56
N TYR A 400 -11.06 7.83 6.24
CA TYR A 400 -10.65 9.09 5.61
C TYR A 400 -9.15 9.08 5.31
N LEU A 401 -8.78 9.32 4.05
CA LEU A 401 -7.40 9.60 3.64
C LEU A 401 -7.29 11.05 3.20
N ARG A 402 -6.69 11.89 4.05
CA ARG A 402 -6.44 13.31 3.79
C ARG A 402 -5.09 13.51 3.10
N SER A 403 -4.83 14.75 2.70
CA SER A 403 -3.53 15.11 2.11
C SER A 403 -2.39 14.92 3.11
N GLY A 404 -1.37 14.19 2.68
CA GLY A 404 -0.19 13.82 3.45
C GLY A 404 -0.28 12.46 4.14
N ASP A 405 -1.48 11.91 4.34
CA ASP A 405 -1.64 10.64 5.06
C ASP A 405 -0.97 9.48 4.33
N ILE A 406 -0.34 8.60 5.10
CA ILE A 406 0.35 7.41 4.61
C ILE A 406 -0.34 6.17 5.15
N VAL A 407 -0.60 5.22 4.25
CA VAL A 407 -1.10 3.88 4.59
C VAL A 407 -0.05 2.85 4.25
N CYS A 408 0.22 1.95 5.18
CA CYS A 408 1.04 0.77 4.94
C CYS A 408 0.16 -0.49 5.05
N MET A 409 0.20 -1.30 4.01
CA MET A 409 -0.45 -2.62 3.98
C MET A 409 0.62 -3.70 4.09
N CYS A 410 0.65 -4.35 5.24
CA CYS A 410 1.66 -5.32 5.66
C CYS A 410 1.01 -6.65 6.01
N GLY A 411 1.80 -7.73 6.04
CA GLY A 411 1.39 -9.04 6.57
C GLY A 411 -0.02 -9.45 6.12
N PRO A 412 -0.96 -9.76 7.04
CA PRO A 412 -2.31 -10.21 6.67
C PRO A 412 -3.13 -9.22 5.85
N ARG A 413 -2.82 -7.91 5.86
CA ARG A 413 -3.52 -6.91 5.02
C ARG A 413 -2.82 -6.60 3.72
N ARG A 414 -1.63 -7.17 3.46
CA ARG A 414 -0.95 -7.02 2.17
C ARG A 414 -1.77 -7.61 1.00
N ARG A 415 -2.64 -8.59 1.29
CA ARG A 415 -3.58 -9.24 0.36
C ARG A 415 -5.03 -8.75 0.49
N ALA A 416 -5.29 -7.69 1.24
CA ALA A 416 -6.66 -7.24 1.47
C ALA A 416 -7.31 -6.68 0.19
N PHE A 417 -8.59 -6.97 0.00
CA PHE A 417 -9.43 -6.23 -0.94
C PHE A 417 -9.54 -4.78 -0.47
N HIS A 418 -9.33 -3.86 -1.39
CA HIS A 418 -9.42 -2.44 -1.11
C HIS A 418 -9.84 -1.62 -2.33
N GLY A 419 -10.27 -0.38 -2.08
CA GLY A 419 -10.73 0.53 -3.13
C GLY A 419 -10.94 1.95 -2.62
N VAL A 420 -11.22 2.85 -3.55
CA VAL A 420 -11.51 4.26 -3.29
C VAL A 420 -12.86 4.58 -3.92
N PRO A 421 -13.99 4.30 -3.22
CA PRO A 421 -15.32 4.55 -3.78
C PRO A 421 -15.62 6.03 -4.02
N ARG A 422 -14.94 6.95 -3.32
CA ARG A 422 -15.27 8.37 -3.35
C ARG A 422 -14.07 9.28 -3.08
N ILE A 423 -13.94 10.32 -3.90
CA ILE A 423 -13.19 11.55 -3.59
C ILE A 423 -14.17 12.60 -3.07
N LEU A 424 -13.84 13.24 -1.96
CA LEU A 424 -14.65 14.30 -1.36
C LEU A 424 -14.29 15.64 -2.02
N GLU A 425 -15.29 16.26 -2.62
CA GLU A 425 -15.17 17.58 -3.23
C GLU A 425 -14.96 18.63 -2.14
N ASP A 426 -14.29 19.72 -2.48
CA ASP A 426 -14.06 20.87 -1.60
C ASP A 426 -13.32 20.55 -0.29
N THR A 427 -12.42 19.55 -0.32
CA THR A 427 -11.59 19.14 0.83
C THR A 427 -10.09 19.32 0.62
N LEU A 428 -9.69 20.03 -0.45
CA LEU A 428 -8.29 20.38 -0.70
C LEU A 428 -7.79 21.29 0.44
N PRO A 429 -6.64 20.98 1.08
CA PRO A 429 -6.06 21.88 2.06
C PRO A 429 -5.74 23.25 1.45
N SER A 430 -5.98 24.32 2.20
CA SER A 430 -5.78 25.70 1.72
C SER A 430 -4.36 25.96 1.22
N TYR A 431 -3.36 25.32 1.82
CA TYR A 431 -1.95 25.44 1.43
C TYR A 431 -1.58 24.73 0.12
N LEU A 432 -2.50 23.93 -0.45
CA LEU A 432 -2.42 23.36 -1.79
C LEU A 432 -3.35 24.07 -2.79
N ALA A 433 -4.27 24.92 -2.33
CA ALA A 433 -5.13 25.69 -3.20
C ALA A 433 -4.33 26.83 -3.88
N PRO A 434 -4.75 27.31 -5.07
CA PRO A 434 -4.09 28.39 -5.78
C PRO A 434 -4.49 29.76 -5.18
N THR A 435 -4.25 29.95 -3.88
CA THR A 435 -4.51 31.23 -3.20
C THR A 435 -3.37 32.21 -3.47
N GLU A 436 -3.65 33.51 -3.35
CA GLU A 436 -2.63 34.56 -3.51
C GLU A 436 -1.45 34.40 -2.55
N GLU A 437 -1.72 33.98 -1.31
CA GLU A 437 -0.69 33.68 -0.30
C GLU A 437 0.24 32.55 -0.78
N VAL A 438 -0.32 31.42 -1.22
CA VAL A 438 0.46 30.27 -1.69
C VAL A 438 1.22 30.60 -2.97
N ILE A 439 0.61 31.34 -3.90
CA ILE A 439 1.28 31.76 -5.14
C ILE A 439 2.39 32.77 -4.85
N THR A 440 2.25 33.62 -3.84
CA THR A 440 3.34 34.52 -3.43
C THR A 440 4.52 33.74 -2.85
N GLU A 441 4.23 32.69 -2.07
CA GLU A 441 5.24 31.80 -1.50
C GLU A 441 5.91 30.90 -2.55
N ASP A 442 5.11 30.38 -3.49
CA ASP A 442 5.53 29.49 -4.57
C ASP A 442 4.90 29.98 -5.90
N PRO A 443 5.53 30.94 -6.61
CA PRO A 443 5.00 31.55 -7.84
C PRO A 443 4.72 30.55 -8.96
N ASP A 444 5.37 29.40 -8.88
CA ASP A 444 5.30 28.30 -9.81
C ASP A 444 4.07 27.40 -9.55
N TRP A 445 3.34 27.62 -8.45
CA TRP A 445 2.24 26.76 -8.01
C TRP A 445 0.90 27.00 -8.73
N ALA A 446 0.66 28.15 -9.35
CA ALA A 446 -0.67 28.55 -9.82
C ALA A 446 -1.41 27.45 -10.64
N LEU A 447 -0.76 26.91 -11.67
CA LEU A 447 -1.33 25.85 -12.53
C LEU A 447 -1.50 24.50 -11.78
N PHE A 448 -0.60 24.19 -10.86
CA PHE A 448 -0.68 22.98 -10.03
C PHE A 448 -1.82 23.09 -9.03
N GLY A 449 -1.92 24.22 -8.33
CA GLY A 449 -3.00 24.49 -7.40
C GLY A 449 -4.36 24.42 -8.09
N GLU A 450 -4.49 25.02 -9.28
CA GLU A 450 -5.71 24.91 -10.10
C GLU A 450 -6.05 23.45 -10.42
N TYR A 451 -5.07 22.67 -10.90
CA TYR A 451 -5.26 21.24 -11.16
C TYR A 451 -5.68 20.46 -9.89
N MET A 452 -5.07 20.78 -8.75
CA MET A 452 -5.34 20.11 -7.47
C MET A 452 -6.72 20.41 -6.90
N THR A 453 -7.39 21.51 -7.28
CA THR A 453 -8.75 21.83 -6.82
C THR A 453 -9.75 20.69 -7.06
N SER A 454 -9.57 19.94 -8.15
CA SER A 454 -10.45 18.84 -8.55
C SER A 454 -9.76 17.48 -8.63
N THR A 455 -8.51 17.41 -8.16
CA THR A 455 -7.67 16.22 -8.28
C THR A 455 -7.15 15.74 -6.92
N ARG A 456 -6.94 14.44 -6.84
CA ARG A 456 -6.20 13.76 -5.77
C ARG A 456 -5.14 12.85 -6.39
N LEU A 457 -3.96 12.78 -5.77
CA LEU A 457 -2.87 11.90 -6.19
C LEU A 457 -2.62 10.82 -5.13
N ASN A 458 -2.31 9.60 -5.56
CA ASN A 458 -1.80 8.54 -4.70
C ASN A 458 -0.50 7.98 -5.25
N ILE A 459 0.56 7.94 -4.44
CA ILE A 459 1.83 7.30 -4.80
C ILE A 459 1.89 5.98 -4.05
N ASN A 460 1.84 4.86 -4.79
CA ASN A 460 1.96 3.52 -4.24
C ASN A 460 3.33 2.96 -4.58
N VAL A 461 4.02 2.34 -3.61
CA VAL A 461 5.35 1.75 -3.78
C VAL A 461 5.36 0.33 -3.27
N ARG A 462 6.01 -0.56 -4.02
CA ARG A 462 6.03 -2.00 -3.80
C ARG A 462 7.41 -2.58 -4.12
N GLN A 463 7.74 -3.66 -3.44
CA GLN A 463 8.77 -4.60 -3.86
C GLN A 463 8.11 -5.72 -4.65
N VAL A 464 8.68 -6.08 -5.80
CA VAL A 464 8.08 -7.03 -6.75
C VAL A 464 8.79 -8.37 -6.68
N ARG A 465 10.13 -8.36 -6.62
CA ARG A 465 10.97 -9.54 -6.58
C ARG A 465 11.07 -10.09 -5.17
N MET A 466 11.13 -11.42 -5.08
CA MET A 466 11.72 -12.09 -3.92
C MET A 466 13.22 -11.86 -3.98
N ASP A 467 13.84 -11.55 -2.83
CA ASP A 467 15.30 -11.48 -2.77
C ASP A 467 15.90 -12.90 -2.99
N ASP A 468 17.13 -13.02 -3.49
CA ASP A 468 17.77 -14.33 -3.74
C ASP A 468 17.88 -15.15 -2.44
N PHE A 469 18.02 -14.46 -1.31
CA PHE A 469 17.96 -15.02 0.05
C PHE A 469 16.57 -15.60 0.41
N GLN A 470 15.49 -14.99 -0.07
CA GLN A 470 14.11 -15.47 0.14
C GLN A 470 13.77 -16.67 -0.76
N LEU A 471 14.34 -16.73 -1.97
CA LEU A 471 14.19 -17.84 -2.91
C LEU A 471 14.87 -19.14 -2.42
N GLN A 472 16.03 -19.05 -1.76
CA GLN A 472 16.72 -20.21 -1.18
C GLN A 472 15.93 -20.89 -0.04
N TYR A 473 15.14 -20.15 0.73
CA TYR A 473 14.34 -20.73 1.82
C TYR A 473 13.05 -21.40 1.32
N LEU A 474 12.39 -20.85 0.31
CA LEU A 474 11.18 -21.46 -0.29
C LEU A 474 11.46 -22.75 -1.07
N THR A 475 12.68 -22.94 -1.55
CA THR A 475 13.11 -24.17 -2.25
C THR A 475 13.52 -25.31 -1.31
N VAL A 476 13.67 -25.02 -0.01
CA VAL A 476 14.06 -26.01 1.03
C VAL A 476 12.86 -26.41 1.92
N ALA A 477 11.70 -25.75 1.78
CA ALA A 477 10.48 -26.20 2.45
C ALA A 477 10.06 -27.58 1.89
N PRO A 478 9.90 -28.62 2.73
CA PRO A 478 9.59 -29.95 2.25
C PRO A 478 8.18 -29.96 1.66
N VAL A 479 8.10 -30.31 0.38
CA VAL A 479 6.85 -30.71 -0.26
C VAL A 479 6.34 -31.93 0.50
N GLN A 480 5.30 -31.76 1.33
CA GLN A 480 4.56 -32.90 1.85
C GLN A 480 3.70 -33.48 0.72
N GLU A 481 4.30 -34.39 -0.06
CA GLU A 481 3.51 -35.37 -0.80
C GLU A 481 2.91 -36.34 0.22
N SER A 482 1.58 -36.34 0.30
CA SER A 482 0.83 -37.32 1.06
C SER A 482 0.91 -38.67 0.35
N SER A 483 1.81 -39.53 0.82
CA SER A 483 1.64 -40.97 0.62
C SER A 483 2.01 -41.76 1.88
N THR A 484 1.01 -42.53 2.26
CA THR A 484 0.86 -43.51 3.33
C THR A 484 2.04 -44.46 3.62
N VAL A 485 2.13 -44.83 4.91
CA VAL A 485 2.77 -46.01 5.54
C VAL A 485 4.26 -45.90 5.93
N GLY A 486 4.47 -45.59 7.21
CA GLY A 486 5.16 -46.47 8.15
C GLY A 486 6.67 -46.68 8.00
N LYS A 487 7.46 -45.88 8.72
CA LYS A 487 8.53 -46.32 9.64
C LYS A 487 9.20 -45.08 10.25
N ALA A 488 9.29 -45.06 11.58
CA ALA A 488 10.08 -44.07 12.31
C ALA A 488 11.55 -44.22 11.93
N SER A 489 12.19 -43.14 11.53
CA SER A 489 13.66 -43.04 11.44
C SER A 489 14.06 -41.70 12.04
N GLN A 490 14.71 -41.76 13.20
CA GLN A 490 15.38 -40.63 13.82
C GLN A 490 16.42 -40.06 12.86
N VAL A 491 16.33 -38.78 12.54
CA VAL A 491 17.39 -38.07 11.82
C VAL A 491 18.34 -37.50 12.87
N THR A 492 19.48 -38.16 13.05
CA THR A 492 20.64 -37.58 13.75
C THR A 492 21.43 -36.71 12.78
N CYS A 493 21.64 -35.45 13.15
CA CYS A 493 22.47 -34.52 12.38
C CYS A 493 23.94 -34.93 12.53
N ARG A 494 24.56 -35.47 11.47
CA ARG A 494 26.01 -35.72 11.42
C ARG A 494 26.71 -34.48 10.87
N THR A 495 27.55 -33.87 11.69
CA THR A 495 28.59 -32.94 11.28
C THR A 495 29.57 -33.64 10.33
N LEU A 496 29.76 -33.09 9.13
CA LEU A 496 30.68 -33.62 8.13
C LEU A 496 32.13 -33.33 8.55
N SER A 497 32.87 -34.39 8.91
CA SER A 497 34.33 -34.38 9.02
C SER A 497 34.97 -34.45 7.63
N THR A 498 36.07 -33.72 7.46
CA THR A 498 36.89 -33.64 6.26
C THR A 498 37.40 -35.01 5.78
N GLY A 499 37.05 -35.38 4.54
CA GLY A 499 37.51 -36.60 3.87
C GLY A 499 37.90 -36.32 2.43
N SER A 500 39.15 -36.65 2.10
CA SER A 500 39.85 -36.42 0.83
C SER A 500 39.17 -37.04 -0.40
N PHE A 501 38.99 -36.24 -1.45
CA PHE A 501 38.72 -36.72 -2.81
C PHE A 501 39.72 -36.12 -3.82
N SER A 502 40.17 -36.99 -4.72
CA SER A 502 41.22 -36.79 -5.70
C SER A 502 40.79 -35.90 -6.87
N ARG A 503 41.68 -34.95 -7.17
CA ARG A 503 41.98 -34.24 -8.43
C ARG A 503 41.22 -34.70 -9.68
N GLU A 504 40.35 -33.82 -10.21
CA GLU A 504 40.30 -33.47 -11.63
C GLU A 504 39.64 -32.09 -11.83
N SER A 505 40.10 -31.39 -12.84
CA SER A 505 40.27 -29.92 -12.92
C SER A 505 39.05 -29.12 -13.41
N ARG A 506 38.62 -28.10 -12.65
CA ARG A 506 37.98 -26.85 -13.13
C ARG A 506 38.36 -25.66 -12.22
N PRO A 507 38.47 -24.42 -12.74
CA PRO A 507 39.09 -23.32 -12.03
C PRO A 507 38.22 -22.81 -10.88
N ALA A 508 38.88 -22.46 -9.77
CA ALA A 508 38.29 -22.07 -8.50
C ALA A 508 37.44 -20.79 -8.61
N ALA A 509 36.18 -20.88 -8.21
CA ALA A 509 35.46 -19.74 -7.64
C ALA A 509 35.72 -19.77 -6.13
N ASN A 510 36.31 -18.70 -5.60
CA ASN A 510 36.54 -18.52 -4.17
C ASN A 510 35.18 -18.43 -3.44
N PHE A 511 34.76 -19.52 -2.80
CA PHE A 511 33.71 -19.47 -1.79
C PHE A 511 34.31 -18.89 -0.51
N LEU A 512 34.05 -17.61 -0.26
CA LEU A 512 34.25 -17.00 1.04
C LEU A 512 33.22 -17.60 2.02
N LEU A 513 33.70 -18.06 3.18
CA LEU A 513 32.82 -18.45 4.28
C LEU A 513 31.95 -17.24 4.70
N PRO A 514 30.66 -17.44 5.03
CA PRO A 514 29.79 -16.33 5.44
C PRO A 514 30.30 -15.67 6.72
N SER A 515 30.22 -14.34 6.80
CA SER A 515 30.50 -13.60 8.03
C SER A 515 29.46 -13.91 9.12
N ASN A 516 29.77 -13.60 10.38
CA ASN A 516 28.83 -13.81 11.51
C ASN A 516 27.47 -13.10 11.31
N ASP A 517 27.41 -12.02 10.53
CA ASP A 517 26.15 -11.35 10.14
C ASP A 517 25.28 -12.21 9.24
N GLN A 518 25.86 -13.07 8.40
CA GLN A 518 25.11 -14.03 7.60
C GLN A 518 24.52 -15.11 8.50
N LEU A 519 25.25 -15.61 9.50
CA LEU A 519 24.71 -16.62 10.44
C LEU A 519 23.55 -16.08 11.28
N ALA A 520 23.60 -14.82 11.73
CA ALA A 520 22.49 -14.18 12.44
C ALA A 520 21.22 -14.03 11.57
N ARG A 521 21.37 -13.81 10.25
CA ARG A 521 20.25 -13.79 9.30
C ARG A 521 19.58 -15.16 9.14
N TRP A 522 20.31 -16.26 9.40
CA TRP A 522 19.78 -17.62 9.24
C TRP A 522 18.86 -18.03 10.40
N GLU A 523 19.17 -17.63 11.65
CA GLU A 523 18.28 -17.90 12.81
C GLU A 523 16.96 -17.10 12.75
N TYR A 524 17.00 -15.90 12.16
CA TYR A 524 15.85 -15.00 12.08
C TYR A 524 14.74 -15.50 11.13
N VAL A 525 15.11 -15.97 9.93
CA VAL A 525 14.14 -16.44 8.92
C VAL A 525 13.40 -17.71 9.39
N ALA A 526 14.08 -18.58 10.13
CA ALA A 526 13.47 -19.76 10.74
C ALA A 526 12.36 -19.37 11.73
N THR A 527 12.53 -18.29 12.48
CA THR A 527 11.57 -17.84 13.52
C THR A 527 10.35 -17.13 12.93
N VAL A 528 10.53 -16.35 11.84
CA VAL A 528 9.43 -15.64 11.17
C VAL A 528 8.49 -16.59 10.42
N LEU A 529 9.03 -17.60 9.73
CA LEU A 529 8.22 -18.56 8.97
C LEU A 529 7.56 -19.64 9.84
N PHE A 530 8.17 -20.05 10.96
CA PHE A 530 7.55 -20.99 11.90
C PHE A 530 6.31 -20.43 12.60
N ASN A 531 6.23 -19.11 12.81
CA ASN A 531 5.07 -18.48 13.44
C ASN A 531 3.90 -18.22 12.47
N GLU A 532 4.12 -18.29 11.15
CA GLU A 532 3.04 -18.14 10.15
C GLU A 532 2.30 -19.45 9.84
N VAL A 533 2.86 -20.62 10.20
CA VAL A 533 2.24 -21.94 10.00
C VAL A 533 1.79 -22.51 11.33
N GLY A 534 0.76 -21.94 11.93
CA GLY A 534 0.14 -22.52 13.12
C GLY A 534 -0.59 -23.82 12.77
N ILE A 535 -0.09 -24.97 13.24
CA ILE A 535 -0.83 -26.19 13.64
C ILE A 535 0.17 -27.18 14.28
N PHE A 536 0.08 -27.39 15.60
CA PHE A 536 0.02 -28.69 16.32
C PHE A 536 0.23 -28.48 17.82
N HIS A 537 -0.74 -28.90 18.64
CA HIS A 537 -0.54 -29.19 20.06
C HIS A 537 0.20 -30.53 20.19
N SER A 538 1.26 -30.59 20.98
CA SER A 538 1.75 -31.87 21.53
C SER A 538 1.86 -31.78 23.04
N THR A 539 1.06 -32.59 23.72
CA THR A 539 1.17 -32.91 25.15
C THR A 539 2.50 -33.61 25.42
N THR A 540 3.34 -33.02 26.28
CA THR A 540 4.53 -33.68 26.82
C THR A 540 4.26 -34.16 28.25
N GLU A 541 3.99 -35.45 28.39
CA GLU A 541 4.34 -36.19 29.61
C GLU A 541 5.85 -36.49 29.55
N GLN A 542 6.62 -36.01 30.52
CA GLN A 542 8.00 -36.45 30.75
C GLN A 542 8.04 -37.37 31.96
N GLY A 543 8.07 -38.67 31.68
CA GLY A 543 8.61 -39.67 32.58
C GLY A 543 10.14 -39.62 32.56
N ALA A 544 10.73 -39.61 33.74
CA ALA A 544 12.16 -39.61 33.98
C ALA A 544 12.80 -40.93 33.54
N TYR A 545 13.95 -40.86 32.84
CA TYR A 545 14.99 -41.87 32.97
C TYR A 545 16.38 -41.22 32.95
N ASP A 546 17.09 -41.56 34.01
CA ASP A 546 18.48 -41.31 34.36
C ASP A 546 19.43 -42.21 33.55
N LEU A 547 20.74 -42.03 33.74
CA LEU A 547 21.95 -42.64 33.13
C LEU A 547 22.67 -41.63 32.21
N GLY A 548 23.88 -41.19 32.47
CA GLY A 548 24.95 -41.72 33.32
C GLY A 548 26.26 -41.41 32.59
N ALA A 549 27.21 -40.81 33.31
CA ALA A 549 28.49 -40.32 32.82
C ALA A 549 29.34 -41.39 32.10
N GLU A 550 30.10 -41.00 31.08
CA GLU A 550 31.57 -41.11 31.04
C GLU A 550 32.16 -40.54 29.72
N ASN A 551 33.41 -40.09 29.83
CA ASN A 551 34.20 -39.24 28.94
C ASN A 551 35.13 -40.13 28.05
N PRO A 552 36.16 -39.59 27.38
CA PRO A 552 36.23 -39.12 26.01
C PRO A 552 37.05 -40.03 25.05
N ALA A 553 36.88 -39.81 23.73
CA ALA A 553 37.93 -39.94 22.73
C ALA A 553 37.60 -39.06 21.50
#